data_AF-A0AAW3T697-F1
#
_entry.id   AF-A0AAW3T697-F1
#
_cell.length_a   1.000
_cell.length_b   1.000
_cell.length_c   1.000
_cell.angle_alpha   90.00
_cell.angle_beta   90.00
_cell.angle_gamma   90.00
#
_symmetry.space_group_name_H-M   'P 1'
#
loop_
_entity.id
_entity.type
_entity.pdbx_description
1 polymer ?
#
loop_
_entity_poly.entity_id
_entity_poly.type
_entity_poly.pdbx_seq_one_letter_code
_entity_poly.pdbx_strand_id
1 'polypeptide(L)'
;MGAPRTLRPLVAESWQRSARVDPDGLPALALDHDQLDDARRHGPLAVLLPVVRRLLLDETRSADCVVAVGDAHGRLVWVDGARSARRAAEDMGFLPGADWAEDRVGTSAPGTALRIDRPVQIRSEEHYANAVKPWSCSAVPVHDRAGTVVGVLDVTGDDRAVERHTLPLLTATVAAAQAEIALAELRPARRGAAVRTPDAELHLLGTDIATLHLGDRAVRLSARHSEILAVLAANPSGLAAEDLAHAVYGDAGALVTLRAEIVRLRRVLTAAAPGVTLASRPYRLSGLRTDVDGALSALDRGARLQAVDRYAGPVLPGSAAPGVDALRDEVRGRFREAVVADGGVDALLAWARTPDGAADARVLRALLGALPRRSPRRAGLVAAIEALEGR
;
A
#
# COMPACT_ATOMS: atom_id res chain seq x y z
N MET A 1 -44.16 -17.10 -22.20
CA MET A 1 -43.63 -18.36 -21.63
C MET A 1 -42.26 -18.58 -22.26
N GLY A 2 -41.20 -18.00 -21.67
CA GLY A 2 -39.87 -18.00 -22.25
C GLY A 2 -39.26 -19.40 -22.20
N ALA A 3 -38.62 -19.83 -23.29
CA ALA A 3 -37.90 -21.10 -23.33
C ALA A 3 -36.89 -21.18 -22.17
N PRO A 4 -36.73 -22.34 -21.51
CA PRO A 4 -35.72 -22.51 -20.47
C PRO A 4 -34.34 -22.18 -21.07
N ARG A 5 -33.65 -21.17 -20.52
CA ARG A 5 -32.28 -20.86 -20.93
C ARG A 5 -31.40 -22.05 -20.54
N THR A 6 -31.02 -22.85 -21.51
CA THR A 6 -30.05 -23.92 -21.32
C THR A 6 -28.71 -23.29 -20.92
N LEU A 7 -28.19 -23.66 -19.76
CA LEU A 7 -26.86 -23.21 -19.31
C LEU A 7 -25.80 -23.65 -20.33
N ARG A 8 -24.78 -22.80 -20.55
CA ARG A 8 -23.62 -23.17 -21.35
C ARG A 8 -22.93 -24.39 -20.72
N PRO A 9 -22.32 -25.31 -21.49
CA PRO A 9 -21.71 -26.52 -20.94
C PRO A 9 -20.76 -26.27 -19.76
N LEU A 10 -19.86 -25.28 -19.90
CA LEU A 10 -18.94 -24.86 -18.83
C LEU A 10 -19.66 -24.47 -17.53
N VAL A 11 -20.78 -23.75 -17.63
CA VAL A 11 -21.55 -23.29 -16.48
C VAL A 11 -22.31 -24.46 -15.86
N ALA A 12 -22.92 -25.32 -16.67
CA ALA A 12 -23.60 -26.52 -16.20
C ALA A 12 -22.65 -27.47 -15.43
N GLU A 13 -21.43 -27.69 -15.95
CA GLU A 13 -20.40 -28.48 -15.27
C GLU A 13 -19.95 -27.83 -13.96
N SER A 14 -19.77 -26.50 -13.91
CA SER A 14 -19.45 -25.79 -12.69
C SER A 14 -20.57 -25.86 -11.65
N TRP A 15 -21.84 -25.76 -12.08
CA TRP A 15 -23.00 -25.92 -11.20
C TRP A 15 -23.09 -27.32 -10.61
N GLN A 16 -22.77 -28.36 -11.39
CA GLN A 16 -22.68 -29.73 -10.89
C GLN A 16 -21.61 -29.88 -9.80
N ARG A 17 -20.43 -29.27 -9.98
CA ARG A 17 -19.38 -29.26 -8.94
C ARG A 17 -19.79 -28.45 -7.71
N SER A 18 -20.57 -27.39 -7.91
CA SER A 18 -21.07 -26.48 -6.87
C SER A 18 -22.29 -27.02 -6.11
N ALA A 19 -22.82 -28.20 -6.46
CA ALA A 19 -24.09 -28.71 -5.93
C ALA A 19 -24.15 -28.92 -4.39
N ARG A 20 -23.00 -28.85 -3.70
CA ARG A 20 -22.90 -28.95 -2.23
C ARG A 20 -22.74 -27.58 -1.55
N VAL A 21 -22.60 -26.51 -2.31
CA VAL A 21 -22.49 -25.15 -1.81
C VAL A 21 -23.90 -24.64 -1.48
N ASP A 22 -24.03 -23.89 -0.40
CA ASP A 22 -25.28 -23.18 -0.07
C ASP A 22 -25.42 -21.96 -1.00
N PRO A 23 -26.44 -21.90 -1.88
CA PRO A 23 -26.61 -20.78 -2.81
C PRO A 23 -26.97 -19.46 -2.12
N ASP A 24 -27.39 -19.48 -0.85
CA ASP A 24 -27.69 -18.27 -0.06
C ASP A 24 -26.55 -17.89 0.91
N GLY A 25 -25.47 -18.68 0.94
CA GLY A 25 -24.30 -18.42 1.77
C GLY A 25 -23.45 -17.26 1.25
N LEU A 26 -22.83 -16.52 2.18
CA LEU A 26 -21.80 -15.52 1.88
C LEU A 26 -20.39 -16.12 2.03
N PRO A 27 -19.40 -15.66 1.25
CA PRO A 27 -18.03 -16.11 1.36
C PRO A 27 -17.45 -15.80 2.75
N ALA A 28 -16.68 -16.75 3.29
CA ALA A 28 -15.97 -16.55 4.55
C ALA A 28 -14.72 -15.69 4.37
N LEU A 29 -14.35 -14.92 5.40
CA LEU A 29 -13.04 -14.26 5.46
C LEU A 29 -11.98 -15.29 5.86
N ALA A 30 -11.16 -15.68 4.90
CA ALA A 30 -10.12 -16.70 5.05
C ALA A 30 -8.71 -16.13 5.25
N LEU A 31 -8.50 -14.84 4.98
CA LEU A 31 -7.24 -14.15 5.26
C LEU A 31 -7.46 -13.04 6.29
N ASP A 32 -6.60 -13.02 7.31
CA ASP A 32 -6.51 -11.89 8.22
C ASP A 32 -5.68 -10.73 7.62
N HIS A 33 -5.52 -9.66 8.39
CA HIS A 33 -4.80 -8.48 7.94
C HIS A 33 -3.33 -8.81 7.61
N ASP A 34 -2.64 -9.56 8.44
CA ASP A 34 -1.20 -9.84 8.28
C ASP A 34 -0.95 -10.72 7.05
N GLN A 35 -1.82 -11.70 6.81
CA GLN A 35 -1.77 -12.58 5.64
C GLN A 35 -2.05 -11.82 4.34
N LEU A 36 -3.05 -10.94 4.33
CA LEU A 36 -3.31 -10.05 3.19
C LEU A 36 -2.10 -9.18 2.88
N ASP A 37 -1.49 -8.66 3.93
CA ASP A 37 -0.35 -7.78 3.85
C ASP A 37 0.91 -8.50 3.35
N ASP A 38 1.14 -9.74 3.79
CA ASP A 38 2.20 -10.60 3.27
C ASP A 38 2.01 -10.91 1.79
N ALA A 39 0.80 -11.34 1.39
CA ALA A 39 0.45 -11.66 0.01
C ALA A 39 0.60 -10.45 -0.94
N ARG A 40 0.40 -9.22 -0.44
CA ARG A 40 0.60 -7.98 -1.23
C ARG A 40 2.05 -7.55 -1.34
N ARG A 41 2.93 -8.02 -0.44
CA ARG A 41 4.33 -7.59 -0.34
C ARG A 41 5.33 -8.59 -0.89
N HIS A 42 4.98 -9.87 -0.88
CA HIS A 42 5.88 -10.94 -1.23
C HIS A 42 5.29 -11.84 -2.32
N GLY A 43 6.18 -12.52 -3.04
CA GLY A 43 5.81 -13.48 -4.09
C GLY A 43 5.25 -12.84 -5.36
N PRO A 44 4.63 -13.66 -6.23
CA PRO A 44 4.18 -13.24 -7.56
C PRO A 44 3.10 -12.15 -7.53
N LEU A 45 2.20 -12.17 -6.54
CA LEU A 45 1.11 -11.20 -6.43
C LEU A 45 1.62 -9.78 -6.14
N ALA A 46 2.74 -9.63 -5.43
CA ALA A 46 3.38 -8.34 -5.21
C ALA A 46 3.89 -7.70 -6.51
N VAL A 47 4.25 -8.52 -7.50
CA VAL A 47 4.65 -8.06 -8.85
C VAL A 47 3.42 -7.76 -9.72
N LEU A 48 2.36 -8.55 -9.59
CA LEU A 48 1.09 -8.37 -10.32
C LEU A 48 0.37 -7.06 -9.96
N LEU A 49 0.29 -6.71 -8.68
CA LEU A 49 -0.53 -5.58 -8.20
C LEU A 49 -0.18 -4.22 -8.83
N PRO A 50 1.11 -3.81 -8.95
CA PRO A 50 1.47 -2.57 -9.63
C PRO A 50 1.07 -2.55 -11.11
N VAL A 51 1.14 -3.68 -11.81
CA VAL A 51 0.74 -3.80 -13.22
C VAL A 51 -0.76 -3.63 -13.36
N VAL A 52 -1.54 -4.31 -12.52
CA VAL A 52 -3.01 -4.20 -12.51
C VAL A 52 -3.44 -2.76 -12.22
N ARG A 53 -2.85 -2.12 -11.19
CA ARG A 53 -3.15 -0.71 -10.87
C ARG A 53 -2.88 0.23 -12.03
N ARG A 54 -1.78 0.02 -12.73
CA ARG A 54 -1.36 0.88 -13.86
C ARG A 54 -2.21 0.69 -15.12
N LEU A 55 -2.71 -0.51 -15.37
CA LEU A 55 -3.34 -0.86 -16.66
C LEU A 55 -4.86 -0.98 -16.62
N LEU A 56 -5.47 -1.11 -15.44
CA LEU A 56 -6.92 -1.38 -15.32
C LEU A 56 -7.67 -0.46 -14.37
N LEU A 57 -7.00 0.21 -13.44
CA LEU A 57 -7.71 0.87 -12.34
C LEU A 57 -8.55 2.07 -12.81
N ASP A 58 -8.03 2.86 -13.75
CA ASP A 58 -8.73 4.04 -14.26
C ASP A 58 -9.88 3.66 -15.20
N GLU A 59 -9.67 2.64 -16.03
CA GLU A 59 -10.66 2.06 -16.94
C GLU A 59 -11.82 1.45 -16.16
N THR A 60 -11.53 0.65 -15.13
CA THR A 60 -12.57 0.03 -14.29
C THR A 60 -13.34 1.06 -13.48
N ARG A 61 -12.70 2.13 -13.01
CA ARG A 61 -13.39 3.25 -12.36
C ARG A 61 -14.33 3.98 -13.33
N SER A 62 -13.87 4.22 -14.56
CA SER A 62 -14.67 4.88 -15.60
C SER A 62 -15.87 4.01 -16.03
N ALA A 63 -15.68 2.69 -16.02
CA ALA A 63 -16.72 1.71 -16.33
C ALA A 63 -17.52 1.26 -15.10
N ASP A 64 -17.50 1.99 -13.97
CA ASP A 64 -18.19 1.65 -12.71
C ASP A 64 -18.15 0.16 -12.35
N CYS A 65 -16.96 -0.43 -12.49
CA CYS A 65 -16.63 -1.81 -12.17
C CYS A 65 -15.63 -1.87 -11.01
N VAL A 66 -15.44 -3.07 -10.48
CA VAL A 66 -14.34 -3.42 -9.57
C VAL A 66 -13.36 -4.35 -10.26
N VAL A 67 -12.10 -4.24 -9.88
CA VAL A 67 -11.02 -5.17 -10.20
C VAL A 67 -10.55 -5.84 -8.92
N ALA A 68 -10.32 -7.14 -8.99
CA ALA A 68 -9.79 -7.92 -7.89
C ALA A 68 -8.63 -8.79 -8.32
N VAL A 69 -7.71 -8.99 -7.38
CA VAL A 69 -6.62 -9.97 -7.49
C VAL A 69 -6.80 -10.99 -6.38
N GLY A 70 -6.92 -12.25 -6.76
CA GLY A 70 -6.95 -13.39 -5.83
C GLY A 70 -5.67 -14.21 -5.90
N ASP A 71 -5.40 -14.95 -4.84
CA ASP A 71 -4.32 -15.94 -4.84
C ASP A 71 -4.72 -17.26 -5.55
N ALA A 72 -3.79 -18.22 -5.61
CA ALA A 72 -4.01 -19.51 -6.26
C ALA A 72 -5.15 -20.35 -5.63
N HIS A 73 -5.60 -19.99 -4.43
CA HIS A 73 -6.72 -20.63 -3.73
C HIS A 73 -8.03 -19.88 -3.92
N GLY A 74 -8.07 -18.78 -4.68
CA GLY A 74 -9.28 -17.99 -4.88
C GLY A 74 -9.58 -17.03 -3.73
N ARG A 75 -8.64 -16.79 -2.81
CA ARG A 75 -8.82 -15.81 -1.74
C ARG A 75 -8.47 -14.43 -2.26
N LEU A 76 -9.39 -13.48 -2.16
CA LEU A 76 -9.20 -12.13 -2.70
C LEU A 76 -8.14 -11.38 -1.89
N VAL A 77 -6.99 -11.06 -2.50
CA VAL A 77 -5.89 -10.36 -1.84
C VAL A 77 -6.07 -8.84 -1.96
N TRP A 78 -6.65 -8.35 -3.04
CA TRP A 78 -6.87 -6.93 -3.27
C TRP A 78 -8.13 -6.72 -4.11
N VAL A 79 -8.91 -5.69 -3.78
CA VAL A 79 -10.12 -5.29 -4.48
C VAL A 79 -10.15 -3.75 -4.54
N ASP A 80 -10.31 -3.18 -5.73
CA ASP A 80 -10.43 -1.73 -5.94
C ASP A 80 -11.27 -1.44 -7.20
N GLY A 81 -11.58 -0.18 -7.48
CA GLY A 81 -12.45 0.22 -8.58
C GLY A 81 -13.32 1.42 -8.22
N ALA A 82 -14.45 1.58 -8.91
CA ALA A 82 -15.39 2.65 -8.62
C ALA A 82 -15.99 2.54 -7.22
N ARG A 83 -16.15 3.68 -6.53
CA ARG A 83 -16.61 3.71 -5.13
C ARG A 83 -18.03 3.12 -4.97
N SER A 84 -18.92 3.37 -5.93
CA SER A 84 -20.26 2.79 -6.01
C SER A 84 -20.22 1.28 -6.16
N ALA A 85 -19.52 0.80 -7.20
CA ALA A 85 -19.36 -0.63 -7.46
C ALA A 85 -18.73 -1.38 -6.28
N ARG A 86 -17.69 -0.82 -5.65
CA ARG A 86 -17.04 -1.43 -4.47
C ARG A 86 -18.00 -1.60 -3.30
N ARG A 87 -18.77 -0.56 -2.96
CA ARG A 87 -19.74 -0.64 -1.87
C ARG A 87 -20.83 -1.67 -2.14
N ALA A 88 -21.32 -1.73 -3.37
CA ALA A 88 -22.33 -2.73 -3.73
C ALA A 88 -21.73 -4.16 -3.75
N ALA A 89 -20.46 -4.33 -4.13
CA ALA A 89 -19.79 -5.62 -4.14
C ALA A 89 -19.52 -6.17 -2.72
N GLU A 90 -19.36 -5.29 -1.72
CA GLU A 90 -19.24 -5.68 -0.31
C GLU A 90 -20.50 -6.41 0.19
N ASP A 91 -21.70 -6.10 -0.32
CA ASP A 91 -22.95 -6.76 0.08
C ASP A 91 -23.00 -8.25 -0.30
N MET A 92 -22.27 -8.65 -1.35
CA MET A 92 -22.10 -10.06 -1.74
C MET A 92 -20.81 -10.69 -1.17
N GLY A 93 -20.13 -10.01 -0.25
CA GLY A 93 -18.89 -10.50 0.36
C GLY A 93 -17.67 -10.44 -0.57
N PHE A 94 -17.70 -9.63 -1.63
CA PHE A 94 -16.58 -9.46 -2.56
C PHE A 94 -15.59 -8.40 -2.04
N LEU A 95 -14.85 -8.76 -1.00
CA LEU A 95 -13.87 -7.88 -0.33
C LEU A 95 -12.55 -8.61 -0.06
N PRO A 96 -11.45 -7.87 0.21
CA PRO A 96 -10.17 -8.50 0.51
C PRO A 96 -10.28 -9.44 1.72
N GLY A 97 -9.72 -10.63 1.56
CA GLY A 97 -9.70 -11.72 2.53
C GLY A 97 -10.81 -12.75 2.33
N ALA A 98 -11.83 -12.44 1.51
CA ALA A 98 -12.90 -13.37 1.22
C ALA A 98 -12.43 -14.55 0.35
N ASP A 99 -12.88 -15.76 0.67
CA ASP A 99 -12.62 -16.97 -0.11
C ASP A 99 -13.67 -17.15 -1.21
N TRP A 100 -13.24 -16.93 -2.45
CA TRP A 100 -14.05 -17.02 -3.66
C TRP A 100 -13.73 -18.27 -4.49
N ALA A 101 -13.19 -19.32 -3.88
CA ALA A 101 -13.03 -20.61 -4.53
C ALA A 101 -14.39 -21.20 -4.96
N GLU A 102 -14.38 -21.96 -6.05
CA GLU A 102 -15.62 -22.54 -6.60
C GLU A 102 -16.31 -23.51 -5.63
N ASP A 103 -15.55 -24.21 -4.76
CA ASP A 103 -16.13 -25.09 -3.73
C ASP A 103 -16.61 -24.34 -2.48
N ARG A 104 -16.48 -23.01 -2.45
CA ARG A 104 -16.94 -22.14 -1.36
C ARG A 104 -18.14 -21.29 -1.74
N VAL A 105 -18.07 -20.62 -2.90
CA VAL A 105 -19.12 -19.71 -3.39
C VAL A 105 -19.96 -20.34 -4.50
N GLY A 106 -19.52 -21.46 -5.04
CA GLY A 106 -20.08 -22.04 -6.24
C GLY A 106 -19.57 -21.34 -7.50
N THR A 107 -20.27 -21.51 -8.61
CA THR A 107 -19.93 -20.90 -9.90
C THR A 107 -19.79 -19.39 -9.79
N SER A 108 -18.55 -18.94 -9.89
CA SER A 108 -18.11 -17.54 -9.88
C SER A 108 -16.89 -17.42 -10.78
N ALA A 109 -16.68 -16.26 -11.40
CA ALA A 109 -15.56 -16.11 -12.33
C ALA A 109 -14.18 -16.42 -11.71
N PRO A 110 -13.77 -15.86 -10.55
CA PRO A 110 -12.44 -16.13 -10.01
C PRO A 110 -12.23 -17.61 -9.63
N GLY A 111 -13.20 -18.21 -8.93
CA GLY A 111 -13.13 -19.61 -8.51
C GLY A 111 -13.16 -20.58 -9.69
N THR A 112 -14.04 -20.35 -10.67
CA THR A 112 -14.14 -21.18 -11.86
C THR A 112 -12.89 -21.04 -12.72
N ALA A 113 -12.39 -19.82 -12.97
CA ALA A 113 -11.16 -19.60 -13.76
C ALA A 113 -9.97 -20.42 -13.23
N LEU A 114 -9.79 -20.42 -11.90
CA LEU A 114 -8.76 -21.22 -11.22
C LEU A 114 -9.03 -22.72 -11.35
N ARG A 115 -10.28 -23.16 -11.18
CA ARG A 115 -10.67 -24.58 -11.22
C ARG A 115 -10.38 -25.24 -12.57
N ILE A 116 -10.64 -24.53 -13.67
CA ILE A 116 -10.47 -25.06 -15.03
C ILE A 116 -9.21 -24.52 -15.73
N ASP A 117 -8.40 -23.75 -15.01
CA ASP A 117 -7.18 -23.11 -15.48
C ASP A 117 -7.32 -22.41 -16.84
N ARG A 118 -8.34 -21.56 -16.96
CA ARG A 118 -8.58 -20.80 -18.19
C ARG A 118 -9.39 -19.52 -17.95
N PRO A 119 -9.26 -18.52 -18.85
CA PRO A 119 -10.12 -17.35 -18.85
C PRO A 119 -11.61 -17.72 -18.95
N VAL A 120 -12.45 -17.07 -18.15
CA VAL A 120 -13.91 -17.26 -18.17
C VAL A 120 -14.65 -15.94 -18.04
N GLN A 121 -15.91 -15.97 -18.49
CA GLN A 121 -16.91 -14.94 -18.18
C GLN A 121 -18.14 -15.64 -17.63
N ILE A 122 -18.63 -15.17 -16.48
CA ILE A 122 -19.85 -15.65 -15.84
C ILE A 122 -20.82 -14.48 -15.78
N ARG A 123 -22.02 -14.66 -16.33
CA ARG A 123 -23.01 -13.59 -16.52
C ARG A 123 -24.21 -13.78 -15.61
N SER A 124 -24.48 -12.82 -14.75
CA SER A 124 -25.73 -12.73 -13.97
C SER A 124 -26.19 -14.08 -13.41
N GLU A 125 -27.32 -14.61 -13.90
CA GLU A 125 -27.93 -15.90 -13.53
C GLU A 125 -27.05 -17.14 -13.76
N GLU A 126 -25.90 -17.02 -14.42
CA GLU A 126 -24.90 -18.09 -14.50
C GLU A 126 -24.14 -18.28 -13.19
N HIS A 127 -24.17 -17.29 -12.29
CA HIS A 127 -23.66 -17.44 -10.93
C HIS A 127 -24.51 -18.43 -10.14
N TYR A 128 -23.83 -19.27 -9.35
CA TYR A 128 -24.52 -20.26 -8.52
C TYR A 128 -25.19 -19.60 -7.30
N ALA A 129 -24.45 -18.75 -6.58
CA ALA A 129 -24.95 -18.06 -5.40
C ALA A 129 -25.91 -16.92 -5.76
N ASN A 130 -27.05 -16.84 -5.05
CA ASN A 130 -28.13 -15.91 -5.33
C ASN A 130 -27.71 -14.45 -5.14
N ALA A 131 -26.89 -14.16 -4.12
CA ALA A 131 -26.37 -12.82 -3.86
C ALA A 131 -25.48 -12.26 -4.99
N VAL A 132 -24.91 -13.15 -5.83
CA VAL A 132 -23.95 -12.79 -6.90
C VAL A 132 -24.65 -12.62 -8.25
N LYS A 133 -25.88 -13.12 -8.41
CA LYS A 133 -26.66 -13.05 -9.67
C LYS A 133 -26.90 -11.64 -10.24
N PRO A 134 -26.94 -10.55 -9.45
CA PRO A 134 -26.96 -9.20 -10.00
C PRO A 134 -25.69 -8.79 -10.76
N TRP A 135 -24.61 -9.56 -10.63
CA TRP A 135 -23.28 -9.23 -11.13
C TRP A 135 -22.88 -10.08 -12.34
N SER A 136 -21.97 -9.55 -13.12
CA SER A 136 -21.28 -10.22 -14.21
C SER A 136 -19.77 -10.04 -14.02
N CYS A 137 -19.02 -11.10 -14.32
CA CYS A 137 -17.60 -11.18 -13.95
C CYS A 137 -16.78 -11.79 -15.08
N SER A 138 -15.57 -11.26 -15.30
CA SER A 138 -14.55 -11.83 -16.17
C SER A 138 -13.30 -12.10 -15.36
N ALA A 139 -12.76 -13.32 -15.44
CA ALA A 139 -11.58 -13.71 -14.69
C ALA A 139 -10.55 -14.44 -15.57
N VAL A 140 -9.27 -14.23 -15.26
CA VAL A 140 -8.12 -14.80 -15.96
C VAL A 140 -7.12 -15.32 -14.93
N PRO A 141 -6.75 -16.63 -14.95
CA PRO A 141 -5.72 -17.16 -14.07
C PRO A 141 -4.35 -16.60 -14.44
N VAL A 142 -3.51 -16.40 -13.43
CA VAL A 142 -2.15 -15.89 -13.55
C VAL A 142 -1.18 -17.02 -13.24
N HIS A 143 -0.19 -17.23 -14.09
CA HIS A 143 0.82 -18.28 -13.94
C HIS A 143 2.23 -17.75 -13.73
N ASP A 144 3.06 -18.51 -13.03
CA ASP A 144 4.51 -18.33 -13.00
C ASP A 144 5.19 -18.82 -14.29
N ARG A 145 6.52 -18.71 -14.37
CA ARG A 145 7.29 -19.19 -15.52
C ARG A 145 7.21 -20.72 -15.72
N ALA A 146 6.95 -21.48 -14.66
CA ALA A 146 6.79 -22.93 -14.73
C ALA A 146 5.39 -23.35 -15.24
N GLY A 147 4.47 -22.39 -15.41
CA GLY A 147 3.08 -22.65 -15.79
C GLY A 147 2.20 -23.01 -14.60
N THR A 148 2.66 -22.81 -13.36
CA THR A 148 1.86 -23.01 -12.16
C THR A 148 0.95 -21.81 -11.93
N VAL A 149 -0.33 -22.04 -11.63
CA VAL A 149 -1.25 -20.97 -11.24
C VAL A 149 -0.81 -20.35 -9.91
N VAL A 150 -0.56 -19.05 -9.90
CA VAL A 150 -0.15 -18.26 -8.73
C VAL A 150 -1.25 -17.31 -8.24
N GLY A 151 -2.28 -17.09 -9.05
CA GLY A 151 -3.39 -16.21 -8.71
C GLY A 151 -4.43 -16.09 -9.81
N VAL A 152 -5.34 -15.14 -9.64
CA VAL A 152 -6.37 -14.81 -10.60
C VAL A 152 -6.60 -13.30 -10.63
N LEU A 153 -6.79 -12.75 -11.82
CA LEU A 153 -7.25 -11.38 -12.04
C LEU A 153 -8.73 -11.44 -12.42
N ASP A 154 -9.56 -10.68 -11.72
CA ASP A 154 -11.00 -10.61 -11.96
C ASP A 154 -11.44 -9.15 -12.14
N VAL A 155 -12.42 -8.94 -13.02
CA VAL A 155 -13.20 -7.71 -13.10
C VAL A 155 -14.67 -8.07 -12.94
N THR A 156 -15.32 -7.37 -12.01
CA THR A 156 -16.70 -7.60 -11.59
C THR A 156 -17.50 -6.30 -11.72
N GLY A 157 -18.72 -6.39 -12.22
CA GLY A 157 -19.60 -5.24 -12.47
C GLY A 157 -20.94 -5.70 -13.00
N ASP A 158 -21.58 -4.84 -13.79
CA ASP A 158 -22.75 -5.22 -14.59
C ASP A 158 -22.31 -5.83 -15.94
N ASP A 159 -23.14 -5.73 -16.97
CA ASP A 159 -22.84 -6.23 -18.32
C ASP A 159 -21.51 -5.71 -18.90
N ARG A 160 -21.01 -4.55 -18.46
CA ARG A 160 -19.71 -3.99 -18.87
C ARG A 160 -18.54 -4.89 -18.47
N ALA A 161 -18.65 -5.58 -17.36
CA ALA A 161 -17.62 -6.53 -16.91
C ALA A 161 -17.51 -7.77 -17.81
N VAL A 162 -18.48 -8.01 -18.70
CA VAL A 162 -18.51 -9.15 -19.63
C VAL A 162 -18.63 -8.73 -21.10
N GLU A 163 -18.35 -7.46 -21.39
CA GLU A 163 -18.27 -6.93 -22.75
C GLU A 163 -17.17 -7.61 -23.58
N ARG A 164 -17.29 -7.44 -24.91
CA ARG A 164 -16.42 -8.06 -25.92
C ARG A 164 -14.92 -7.84 -25.65
N HIS A 165 -14.56 -6.68 -25.14
CA HIS A 165 -13.17 -6.26 -24.99
C HIS A 165 -12.61 -6.47 -23.57
N THR A 166 -13.46 -6.79 -22.59
CA THR A 166 -13.04 -6.95 -21.20
C THR A 166 -12.13 -8.16 -21.01
N LEU A 167 -12.54 -9.35 -21.48
CA LEU A 167 -11.71 -10.55 -21.33
C LEU A 167 -10.35 -10.45 -22.07
N PRO A 168 -10.27 -9.94 -23.32
CA PRO A 168 -8.99 -9.65 -23.98
C PRO A 168 -8.11 -8.64 -23.20
N LEU A 169 -8.69 -7.58 -22.64
CA LEU A 169 -7.98 -6.59 -21.83
C LEU A 169 -7.37 -7.22 -20.56
N LEU A 170 -8.14 -8.05 -19.86
CA LEU A 170 -7.63 -8.80 -18.70
C LEU A 170 -6.52 -9.77 -19.12
N THR A 171 -6.72 -10.48 -20.23
CA THR A 171 -5.72 -11.43 -20.74
C THR A 171 -4.41 -10.73 -21.09
N ALA A 172 -4.47 -9.55 -21.73
CA ALA A 172 -3.30 -8.75 -22.03
C ALA A 172 -2.61 -8.23 -20.75
N THR A 173 -3.39 -7.82 -19.75
CA THR A 173 -2.87 -7.37 -18.46
C THR A 173 -2.17 -8.50 -17.71
N VAL A 174 -2.77 -9.70 -17.70
CA VAL A 174 -2.15 -10.89 -17.12
C VAL A 174 -0.88 -11.25 -17.87
N ALA A 175 -0.87 -11.25 -19.20
CA ALA A 175 0.34 -11.53 -19.97
C ALA A 175 1.47 -10.54 -19.64
N ALA A 176 1.16 -9.24 -19.48
CA ALA A 176 2.13 -8.24 -19.05
C ALA A 176 2.66 -8.53 -17.62
N ALA A 177 1.78 -8.89 -16.69
CA ALA A 177 2.17 -9.24 -15.34
C ALA A 177 3.02 -10.52 -15.27
N GLN A 178 2.68 -11.53 -16.07
CA GLN A 178 3.46 -12.77 -16.18
C GLN A 178 4.86 -12.53 -16.74
N ALA A 179 5.01 -11.59 -17.69
CA ALA A 179 6.32 -11.17 -18.16
C ALA A 179 7.17 -10.55 -17.04
N GLU A 180 6.57 -9.68 -16.20
CA GLU A 180 7.25 -9.09 -15.03
C GLU A 180 7.61 -10.14 -13.97
N ILE A 181 6.72 -11.10 -13.71
CA ILE A 181 6.97 -12.24 -12.80
C ILE A 181 8.14 -13.08 -13.32
N ALA A 182 8.11 -13.46 -14.60
CA ALA A 182 9.18 -14.25 -15.21
C ALA A 182 10.53 -13.51 -15.19
N LEU A 183 10.53 -12.18 -15.39
CA LEU A 183 11.74 -11.36 -15.27
C LEU A 183 12.24 -11.30 -13.82
N ALA A 184 11.34 -11.20 -12.84
CA ALA A 184 11.68 -11.21 -11.43
C ALA A 184 12.31 -12.56 -11.01
N GLU A 185 11.85 -13.67 -11.59
CA GLU A 185 12.37 -15.03 -11.36
C GLU A 185 13.70 -15.30 -12.07
N LEU A 186 13.93 -14.68 -13.24
CA LEU A 186 15.18 -14.80 -14.00
C LEU A 186 16.32 -13.93 -13.47
N ARG A 187 16.02 -12.91 -12.65
CA ARG A 187 17.06 -12.22 -11.89
C ARG A 187 17.73 -13.26 -11.00
N PRO A 188 19.04 -13.53 -11.16
CA PRO A 188 19.68 -14.61 -10.43
C PRO A 188 19.35 -14.43 -8.96
N ALA A 189 18.75 -15.47 -8.38
CA ALA A 189 18.62 -15.59 -6.95
C ALA A 189 20.02 -15.33 -6.40
N ARG A 190 20.25 -14.14 -5.85
CA ARG A 190 21.29 -13.94 -4.86
C ARG A 190 20.92 -14.92 -3.77
N ARG A 191 21.50 -16.12 -3.83
CA ARG A 191 21.43 -17.13 -2.77
C ARG A 191 21.58 -16.39 -1.45
N GLY A 192 20.52 -16.39 -0.66
CA GLY A 192 20.55 -15.93 0.73
C GLY A 192 21.11 -14.52 0.93
N ALA A 193 20.49 -13.50 0.36
CA ALA A 193 20.12 -12.42 1.26
C ALA A 193 18.61 -12.56 1.38
N ALA A 194 18.11 -12.79 2.60
CA ALA A 194 16.84 -12.17 2.96
C ALA A 194 16.81 -10.76 2.34
N VAL A 195 15.64 -10.17 2.10
CA VAL A 195 15.61 -8.73 2.33
C VAL A 195 16.10 -8.59 3.76
N ARG A 196 17.41 -8.36 3.96
CA ARG A 196 17.91 -7.84 5.21
C ARG A 196 17.21 -6.51 5.22
N THR A 197 16.06 -6.47 5.88
CA THR A 197 15.70 -5.29 6.65
C THR A 197 17.01 -4.87 7.26
N PRO A 198 17.57 -3.72 6.87
CA PRO A 198 18.81 -3.28 7.44
C PRO A 198 18.68 -3.45 8.94
N ASP A 199 19.59 -4.21 9.55
CA ASP A 199 19.53 -4.44 11.00
C ASP A 199 19.59 -3.11 11.75
N ALA A 200 20.04 -2.05 11.05
CA ALA A 200 20.10 -0.68 11.50
C ALA A 200 18.83 0.10 11.16
N GLU A 201 18.15 0.61 12.19
CA GLU A 201 17.03 1.55 12.07
C GLU A 201 17.40 2.90 12.71
N LEU A 202 17.16 3.99 12.00
CA LEU A 202 17.41 5.34 12.46
C LEU A 202 16.08 5.99 12.87
N HIS A 203 15.93 6.25 14.16
CA HIS A 203 14.73 6.87 14.71
C HIS A 203 14.87 8.39 14.69
N LEU A 204 13.97 9.06 13.98
CA LEU A 204 13.96 10.50 13.70
C LEU A 204 12.68 11.19 14.16
N LEU A 205 11.56 10.45 14.25
CA LEU A 205 10.25 11.02 14.57
C LEU A 205 10.14 11.32 16.06
N GLY A 206 9.74 12.55 16.39
CA GLY A 206 9.44 12.96 17.78
C GLY A 206 10.64 13.05 18.72
N THR A 207 11.88 13.00 18.21
CA THR A 207 13.12 13.10 19.02
C THR A 207 14.02 14.21 18.53
N ASP A 208 14.56 15.06 19.40
CA ASP A 208 15.47 16.15 19.00
C ASP A 208 16.81 15.66 18.45
N ILE A 209 17.20 14.44 18.82
CA ILE A 209 18.46 13.81 18.40
C ILE A 209 18.15 12.38 17.98
N ALA A 210 18.65 11.99 16.81
CA ALA A 210 18.41 10.68 16.26
C ALA A 210 19.07 9.58 17.10
N THR A 211 18.42 8.42 17.13
CA THR A 211 18.96 7.21 17.75
C THR A 211 19.10 6.13 16.68
N LEU A 212 20.27 5.51 16.61
CA LEU A 212 20.56 4.41 15.72
C LEU A 212 20.38 3.08 16.48
N HIS A 213 19.40 2.29 16.06
CA HIS A 213 19.08 0.99 16.63
C HIS A 213 19.70 -0.12 15.77
N LEU A 214 20.33 -1.12 16.39
CA LEU A 214 20.90 -2.31 15.75
C LEU A 214 20.56 -3.54 16.60
N GLY A 215 19.44 -4.21 16.30
CA GLY A 215 18.86 -5.22 17.19
C GLY A 215 18.56 -4.59 18.56
N ASP A 216 19.06 -5.18 19.64
CA ASP A 216 18.85 -4.69 21.02
C ASP A 216 19.74 -3.48 21.40
N ARG A 217 20.67 -3.07 20.53
CA ARG A 217 21.59 -1.96 20.82
C ARG A 217 21.02 -0.65 20.27
N ALA A 218 21.07 0.40 21.07
CA ALA A 218 20.71 1.75 20.65
C ALA A 218 21.87 2.72 20.91
N VAL A 219 22.20 3.55 19.93
CA VAL A 219 23.25 4.58 20.03
C VAL A 219 22.65 5.94 19.72
N ARG A 220 22.62 6.81 20.73
CA ARG A 220 22.24 8.21 20.55
C ARG A 220 23.35 8.95 19.81
N LEU A 221 22.99 9.66 18.75
CA LEU A 221 23.93 10.40 17.92
C LEU A 221 24.19 11.81 18.48
N SER A 222 25.03 12.59 17.84
CA SER A 222 25.09 14.04 18.06
C SER A 222 24.00 14.73 17.22
N ALA A 223 23.66 15.98 17.53
CA ALA A 223 22.74 16.77 16.71
C ALA A 223 23.19 16.82 15.24
N ARG A 224 24.47 17.15 14.98
CA ARG A 224 25.02 17.25 13.62
C ARG A 224 25.05 15.90 12.89
N HIS A 225 25.37 14.80 13.58
CA HIS A 225 25.28 13.47 12.99
C HIS A 225 23.83 13.08 12.65
N SER A 226 22.87 13.46 13.50
CA SER A 226 21.45 13.22 13.26
C SER A 226 20.98 13.91 11.99
N GLU A 227 21.34 15.18 11.82
CA GLU A 227 21.00 15.98 10.64
C GLU A 227 21.64 15.44 9.37
N ILE A 228 22.94 15.14 9.40
CA ILE A 228 23.64 14.55 8.24
C ILE A 228 22.98 13.24 7.82
N LEU A 229 22.66 12.35 8.76
CA LEU A 229 22.03 11.08 8.44
C LEU A 229 20.58 11.25 7.97
N ALA A 230 19.80 12.16 8.56
CA ALA A 230 18.43 12.44 8.13
C ALA A 230 18.40 12.97 6.68
N VAL A 231 19.24 13.96 6.37
CA VAL A 231 19.36 14.52 5.02
C VAL A 231 19.80 13.45 4.02
N LEU A 232 20.80 12.64 4.35
CA LEU A 232 21.27 11.59 3.44
C LEU A 232 20.30 10.43 3.29
N ALA A 233 19.54 10.08 4.32
CA ALA A 233 18.49 9.06 4.25
C ALA A 233 17.36 9.50 3.31
N ALA A 234 16.97 10.78 3.37
CA ALA A 234 15.99 11.38 2.46
C ALA A 234 16.51 11.55 1.01
N ASN A 235 17.82 11.38 0.77
CA ASN A 235 18.44 11.51 -0.54
C ASN A 235 19.21 10.23 -0.95
N PRO A 236 18.51 9.13 -1.33
CA PRO A 236 19.15 7.84 -1.61
C PRO A 236 20.12 7.83 -2.79
N SER A 237 19.97 8.77 -3.75
CA SER A 237 20.92 9.00 -4.84
C SER A 237 22.23 9.64 -4.36
N GLY A 238 22.24 10.18 -3.14
CA GLY A 238 23.37 10.89 -2.54
C GLY A 238 23.45 12.35 -2.97
N LEU A 239 24.23 13.13 -2.22
CA LEU A 239 24.44 14.56 -2.43
C LEU A 239 25.92 14.88 -2.68
N ALA A 240 26.18 15.90 -3.50
CA ALA A 240 27.52 16.46 -3.59
C ALA A 240 27.91 17.10 -2.24
N ALA A 241 29.20 17.35 -2.05
CA ALA A 241 29.69 17.88 -0.77
C ALA A 241 29.12 19.27 -0.44
N GLU A 242 28.97 20.13 -1.46
CA GLU A 242 28.43 21.48 -1.33
C GLU A 242 26.93 21.46 -1.01
N ASP A 243 26.16 20.61 -1.71
CA ASP A 243 24.72 20.45 -1.44
C ASP A 243 24.47 19.91 -0.03
N LEU A 244 25.25 18.92 0.41
CA LEU A 244 25.14 18.41 1.77
C LEU A 244 25.54 19.45 2.82
N ALA A 245 26.54 20.29 2.53
CA ALA A 245 26.95 21.37 3.43
C ALA A 245 25.83 22.41 3.55
N HIS A 246 25.25 22.83 2.43
CA HIS A 246 24.11 23.74 2.43
C HIS A 246 22.88 23.13 3.14
N ALA A 247 22.57 21.86 2.90
CA ALA A 247 21.42 21.20 3.54
C ALA A 247 21.58 21.06 5.07
N VAL A 248 22.80 20.89 5.59
CA VAL A 248 23.04 20.69 7.03
C VAL A 248 23.32 22.01 7.77
N TYR A 249 24.03 22.93 7.13
CA TYR A 249 24.51 24.18 7.75
C TYR A 249 23.85 25.45 7.22
N GLY A 250 23.10 25.37 6.12
CA GLY A 250 22.62 26.55 5.38
C GLY A 250 23.69 27.23 4.54
N ASP A 251 24.93 26.77 4.58
CA ASP A 251 26.08 27.38 3.91
C ASP A 251 26.90 26.33 3.16
N ALA A 252 26.99 26.47 1.84
CA ALA A 252 27.82 25.61 0.98
C ALA A 252 29.32 25.76 1.30
N GLY A 253 29.75 26.88 1.88
CA GLY A 253 31.12 27.15 2.31
C GLY A 253 31.58 26.32 3.52
N ALA A 254 30.66 25.68 4.24
CA ALA A 254 30.96 24.86 5.43
C ALA A 254 31.63 23.50 5.13
N LEU A 255 32.23 23.31 3.95
CA LEU A 255 32.83 22.05 3.49
C LEU A 255 33.86 21.46 4.46
N VAL A 256 34.71 22.30 5.05
CA VAL A 256 35.75 21.84 5.98
C VAL A 256 35.11 21.25 7.24
N THR A 257 34.13 21.96 7.81
CA THR A 257 33.35 21.53 8.96
C THR A 257 32.57 20.25 8.65
N LEU A 258 31.89 20.19 7.50
CA LEU A 258 31.18 19.00 7.04
C LEU A 258 32.14 17.81 6.93
N ARG A 259 33.29 17.95 6.27
CA ARG A 259 34.26 16.86 6.12
C ARG A 259 34.77 16.35 7.47
N ALA A 260 35.01 17.25 8.43
CA ALA A 260 35.40 16.87 9.79
C ALA A 260 34.30 16.10 10.54
N GLU A 261 33.04 16.52 10.40
CA GLU A 261 31.90 15.76 10.94
C GLU A 261 31.73 14.41 10.24
N ILE A 262 31.88 14.33 8.92
CA ILE A 262 31.80 13.07 8.17
C ILE A 262 32.87 12.07 8.65
N VAL A 263 34.09 12.52 8.93
CA VAL A 263 35.15 11.67 9.48
C VAL A 263 34.75 11.13 10.86
N ARG A 264 34.18 11.97 11.72
CA ARG A 264 33.70 11.57 13.05
C ARG A 264 32.51 10.62 12.96
N LEU A 265 31.55 10.92 12.10
CA LEU A 265 30.38 10.09 11.81
C LEU A 265 30.79 8.71 11.31
N ARG A 266 31.76 8.61 10.39
CA ARG A 266 32.29 7.32 9.93
C ARG A 266 32.81 6.48 11.08
N ARG A 267 33.56 7.06 12.02
CA ARG A 267 34.06 6.34 13.21
C ARG A 267 32.90 5.83 14.08
N VAL A 268 31.88 6.66 14.29
CA VAL A 268 30.68 6.26 15.03
C VAL A 268 29.97 5.10 14.32
N LEU A 269 29.72 5.20 13.01
CA LEU A 269 29.06 4.15 12.23
C LEU A 269 29.87 2.85 12.22
N THR A 270 31.19 2.91 12.02
CA THR A 270 32.04 1.72 12.07
C THR A 270 32.00 1.02 13.43
N ALA A 271 31.91 1.77 14.54
CA ALA A 271 31.85 1.21 15.88
C ALA A 271 30.44 0.71 16.28
N ALA A 272 29.40 1.44 15.89
CA ALA A 272 28.03 1.21 16.33
C ALA A 272 27.21 0.35 15.37
N ALA A 273 27.43 0.49 14.06
CA ALA A 273 26.61 -0.12 13.02
C ALA A 273 27.47 -0.43 11.76
N PRO A 274 28.34 -1.46 11.82
CA PRO A 274 29.28 -1.77 10.73
C PRO A 274 28.60 -2.15 9.41
N GLY A 275 27.30 -2.48 9.41
CA GLY A 275 26.50 -2.69 8.21
C GLY A 275 26.05 -1.41 7.49
N VAL A 276 26.16 -0.25 8.15
CA VAL A 276 25.79 1.06 7.59
C VAL A 276 26.99 1.63 6.85
N THR A 277 26.82 1.92 5.56
CA THR A 277 27.87 2.49 4.72
C THR A 277 27.56 3.93 4.38
N LEU A 278 28.53 4.81 4.62
CA LEU A 278 28.56 6.17 4.11
C LEU A 278 29.57 6.23 2.96
N ALA A 279 29.11 6.29 1.72
CA ALA A 279 29.98 6.48 0.55
C ALA A 279 30.41 7.95 0.42
N SER A 280 31.43 8.21 -0.39
CA SER A 280 31.86 9.57 -0.76
C SER A 280 31.83 9.70 -2.28
N ARG A 281 31.53 10.91 -2.78
CA ARG A 281 31.46 11.26 -4.22
C ARG A 281 30.39 10.48 -5.03
N PRO A 282 29.08 10.74 -4.84
CA PRO A 282 28.48 11.65 -3.86
C PRO A 282 28.44 11.04 -2.45
N TYR A 283 28.20 11.87 -1.43
CA TYR A 283 27.89 11.34 -0.10
C TYR A 283 26.56 10.60 -0.17
N ARG A 284 26.58 9.30 0.13
CA ARG A 284 25.40 8.43 0.04
C ARG A 284 25.37 7.48 1.22
N LEU A 285 24.20 7.30 1.78
CA LEU A 285 23.95 6.39 2.88
C LEU A 285 23.32 5.10 2.38
N SER A 286 23.76 3.96 2.88
CA SER A 286 23.14 2.66 2.61
C SER A 286 23.26 1.73 3.81
N GLY A 287 22.41 0.70 3.86
CA GLY A 287 22.42 -0.27 4.95
C GLY A 287 21.74 0.20 6.23
N LEU A 288 20.81 1.17 6.14
CA LEU A 288 19.86 1.52 7.21
C LEU A 288 18.47 1.82 6.65
N ARG A 289 17.44 1.77 7.52
CA ARG A 289 16.10 2.34 7.29
C ARG A 289 15.81 3.42 8.32
N THR A 290 14.83 4.27 8.07
CA THR A 290 14.31 5.22 9.04
C THR A 290 12.89 4.86 9.49
N ASP A 291 12.52 5.28 10.70
CA ASP A 291 11.13 5.25 11.16
C ASP A 291 10.20 6.08 10.26
N VAL A 292 10.72 7.16 9.67
CA VAL A 292 10.06 7.95 8.61
C VAL A 292 9.70 7.08 7.40
N ASP A 293 10.63 6.27 6.89
CA ASP A 293 10.37 5.34 5.78
C ASP A 293 9.25 4.36 6.16
N GLY A 294 9.27 3.85 7.39
CA GLY A 294 8.27 2.94 7.91
C GLY A 294 6.86 3.54 7.98
N ALA A 295 6.78 4.83 8.32
CA ALA A 295 5.53 5.59 8.42
C ALA A 295 5.00 6.00 7.03
N LEU A 296 5.85 6.55 6.16
CA LEU A 296 5.49 6.92 4.79
C LEU A 296 5.12 5.70 3.94
N SER A 297 5.81 4.59 4.11
CA SER A 297 5.47 3.34 3.40
C SER A 297 4.09 2.82 3.82
N ALA A 298 3.66 3.03 5.06
CA ALA A 298 2.29 2.70 5.49
C ALA A 298 1.25 3.62 4.82
N LEU A 299 1.56 4.92 4.64
CA LEU A 299 0.70 5.83 3.87
C LEU A 299 0.58 5.39 2.41
N ASP A 300 1.69 5.05 1.75
CA ASP A 300 1.72 4.64 0.34
C ASP A 300 0.94 3.35 0.07
N ARG A 301 0.77 2.51 1.11
CA ARG A 301 -0.08 1.31 1.07
C ARG A 301 -1.56 1.59 1.42
N GLY A 302 -1.92 2.83 1.74
CA GLY A 302 -3.26 3.22 2.17
C GLY A 302 -3.58 2.92 3.64
N ALA A 303 -2.63 2.39 4.41
CA ALA A 303 -2.79 2.06 5.84
C ALA A 303 -2.65 3.32 6.72
N ARG A 304 -3.55 4.29 6.53
CA ARG A 304 -3.43 5.65 7.08
C ARG A 304 -3.46 5.69 8.61
N LEU A 305 -4.36 4.94 9.26
CA LEU A 305 -4.42 4.90 10.73
C LEU A 305 -3.11 4.35 11.32
N GLN A 306 -2.63 3.22 10.79
CA GLN A 306 -1.35 2.64 11.19
C GLN A 306 -0.17 3.60 10.95
N ALA A 307 -0.18 4.33 9.83
CA ALA A 307 0.86 5.32 9.56
C ALA A 307 0.86 6.44 10.62
N VAL A 308 -0.33 6.91 11.02
CA VAL A 308 -0.47 7.92 12.07
C VAL A 308 -0.04 7.38 13.43
N ASP A 309 -0.36 6.12 13.75
CA ASP A 309 0.08 5.48 15.00
C ASP A 309 1.60 5.34 15.08
N ARG A 310 2.29 5.23 13.94
CA ARG A 310 3.76 5.23 13.84
C ARG A 310 4.36 6.63 13.90
N TYR A 311 3.56 7.69 13.74
CA TYR A 311 4.02 9.07 13.76
C TYR A 311 4.23 9.55 15.20
N ALA A 312 5.44 9.32 15.73
CA ALA A 312 5.79 9.74 17.09
C ALA A 312 5.94 11.27 17.27
N GLY A 313 5.90 12.04 16.18
CA GLY A 313 6.04 13.50 16.15
C GLY A 313 6.86 13.96 14.94
N PRO A 314 7.10 15.28 14.82
CA PRO A 314 7.87 15.83 13.71
C PRO A 314 9.28 15.23 13.62
N VAL A 315 9.83 15.17 12.41
CA VAL A 315 11.22 14.75 12.17
C VAL A 315 12.16 15.74 12.86
N LEU A 316 12.98 15.25 13.81
CA LEU A 316 13.99 16.02 14.54
C LEU A 316 13.52 17.44 14.93
N PRO A 317 12.53 17.61 15.81
CA PRO A 317 11.85 18.89 16.02
C PRO A 317 12.79 19.99 16.54
N GLY A 318 13.85 19.65 17.29
CA GLY A 318 14.88 20.60 17.73
C GLY A 318 15.94 20.98 16.69
N SER A 319 15.91 20.44 15.46
CA SER A 319 16.87 20.81 14.41
C SER A 319 16.38 21.99 13.57
N ALA A 320 17.32 22.87 13.22
CA ALA A 320 17.13 24.00 12.29
C ALA A 320 17.98 23.85 11.01
N ALA A 321 18.40 22.63 10.69
CA ALA A 321 19.13 22.36 9.45
C ALA A 321 18.16 22.43 8.26
N PRO A 322 18.47 23.20 7.19
CA PRO A 322 17.52 23.42 6.08
C PRO A 322 17.00 22.14 5.42
N GLY A 323 17.86 21.12 5.27
CA GLY A 323 17.48 19.84 4.70
C GLY A 323 16.60 19.00 5.64
N VAL A 324 16.71 19.19 6.95
CA VAL A 324 15.83 18.56 7.94
C VAL A 324 14.48 19.27 7.98
N ASP A 325 14.47 20.61 7.90
CA ASP A 325 13.23 21.38 7.78
C ASP A 325 12.46 20.98 6.52
N ALA A 326 13.13 20.88 5.37
CA ALA A 326 12.54 20.40 4.13
C ALA A 326 11.95 18.99 4.25
N LEU A 327 12.69 18.06 4.88
CA LEU A 327 12.21 16.70 5.15
C LEU A 327 10.98 16.69 6.07
N ARG A 328 11.00 17.50 7.13
CA ARG A 328 9.87 17.63 8.07
C ARG A 328 8.63 18.15 7.36
N ASP A 329 8.78 19.16 6.52
CA ASP A 329 7.69 19.73 5.73
C ASP A 329 7.13 18.73 4.70
N GLU A 330 7.99 17.96 4.04
CA GLU A 330 7.57 16.90 3.12
C GLU A 330 6.75 15.83 3.84
N VAL A 331 7.26 15.30 4.96
CA VAL A 331 6.58 14.27 5.76
C VAL A 331 5.22 14.79 6.23
N ARG A 332 5.19 15.99 6.84
CA ARG A 332 3.95 16.63 7.30
C ARG A 332 2.94 16.79 6.16
N GLY A 333 3.40 17.27 4.99
CA GLY A 333 2.58 17.46 3.81
C GLY A 333 1.96 16.14 3.32
N ARG A 334 2.75 15.08 3.21
CA ARG A 334 2.28 13.76 2.78
C ARG A 334 1.25 13.16 3.74
N PHE A 335 1.49 13.25 5.05
CA PHE A 335 0.51 12.84 6.05
C PHE A 335 -0.79 13.62 5.94
N ARG A 336 -0.72 14.95 5.85
CA ARG A 336 -1.90 15.80 5.69
C ARG A 336 -2.71 15.41 4.46
N GLU A 337 -2.09 15.36 3.27
CA GLU A 337 -2.83 15.05 2.04
C GLU A 337 -3.44 13.65 2.10
N ALA A 338 -2.69 12.64 2.58
CA ALA A 338 -3.18 11.26 2.66
C ALA A 338 -4.37 11.09 3.62
N VAL A 339 -4.35 11.78 4.77
CA VAL A 339 -5.42 11.68 5.77
C VAL A 339 -6.63 12.56 5.40
N VAL A 340 -6.42 13.73 4.78
CA VAL A 340 -7.52 14.61 4.34
C VAL A 340 -8.25 14.06 3.12
N ALA A 341 -7.54 13.51 2.13
CA ALA A 341 -8.15 13.06 0.89
C ALA A 341 -9.04 11.82 1.09
N ASP A 342 -8.53 10.81 1.79
CA ASP A 342 -9.17 9.48 1.89
C ASP A 342 -9.02 8.84 3.30
N GLY A 343 -8.71 9.63 4.33
CA GLY A 343 -8.66 9.13 5.71
C GLY A 343 -10.06 8.84 6.26
N GLY A 344 -10.22 7.68 6.90
CA GLY A 344 -11.40 7.43 7.75
C GLY A 344 -11.42 8.36 8.96
N VAL A 345 -12.57 8.46 9.64
CA VAL A 345 -12.76 9.34 10.81
C VAL A 345 -11.71 9.07 11.90
N ASP A 346 -11.33 7.81 12.11
CA ASP A 346 -10.33 7.44 13.12
C ASP A 346 -8.92 7.93 12.77
N ALA A 347 -8.51 7.83 11.50
CA ALA A 347 -7.22 8.36 11.05
C ALA A 347 -7.18 9.90 11.15
N LEU A 348 -8.28 10.57 10.81
CA LEU A 348 -8.42 12.02 10.98
C LEU A 348 -8.37 12.42 12.47
N LEU A 349 -9.05 11.69 13.35
CA LEU A 349 -9.01 11.93 14.79
C LEU A 349 -7.62 11.71 15.38
N ALA A 350 -6.93 10.64 14.95
CA ALA A 350 -5.58 10.35 15.41
C ALA A 350 -4.60 11.44 14.94
N TRP A 351 -4.66 11.82 13.66
CA TRP A 351 -3.76 12.84 13.11
C TRP A 351 -4.02 14.21 13.72
N ALA A 352 -5.28 14.61 13.92
CA ALA A 352 -5.64 15.88 14.55
C ALA A 352 -5.15 16.03 16.01
N ARG A 353 -4.69 14.93 16.65
CA ARG A 353 -4.09 14.96 18.00
C ARG A 353 -2.57 15.10 17.98
N THR A 354 -1.92 14.95 16.83
CA THR A 354 -0.47 15.16 16.70
C THR A 354 -0.17 16.67 16.71
N PRO A 355 1.06 17.09 17.05
CA PRO A 355 1.44 18.51 17.00
C PRO A 355 1.20 19.15 15.62
N ASP A 356 1.47 18.42 14.54
CA ASP A 356 1.28 18.90 13.17
C ASP A 356 -0.18 18.94 12.75
N GLY A 357 -0.98 17.91 13.09
CA GLY A 357 -2.40 17.88 12.72
C GLY A 357 -3.25 18.86 13.52
N ALA A 358 -2.92 19.07 14.80
CA ALA A 358 -3.60 20.05 15.65
C ALA A 358 -3.35 21.50 15.20
N ALA A 359 -2.22 21.76 14.54
CA ALA A 359 -1.86 23.07 14.00
C ALA A 359 -2.37 23.31 12.56
N ASP A 360 -3.08 22.36 11.95
CA ASP A 360 -3.51 22.43 10.55
C ASP A 360 -5.04 22.59 10.43
N ALA A 361 -5.48 23.80 10.08
CA ALA A 361 -6.90 24.11 9.91
C ALA A 361 -7.59 23.25 8.83
N ARG A 362 -6.87 22.79 7.79
CA ARG A 362 -7.45 21.92 6.75
C ARG A 362 -7.76 20.53 7.30
N VAL A 363 -6.88 19.97 8.14
CA VAL A 363 -7.13 18.71 8.85
C VAL A 363 -8.35 18.84 9.77
N LEU A 364 -8.39 19.91 10.58
CA LEU A 364 -9.48 20.12 11.53
C LEU A 364 -10.83 20.30 10.83
N ARG A 365 -10.88 21.01 9.69
CA ARG A 365 -12.09 21.13 8.86
C ARG A 365 -12.52 19.80 8.25
N ALA A 366 -11.57 19.00 7.75
CA ALA A 366 -11.88 17.67 7.21
C ALA A 366 -12.49 16.76 8.28
N LEU A 367 -11.90 16.75 9.48
CA LEU A 367 -12.44 16.03 10.64
C LEU A 367 -13.83 16.55 11.05
N LEU A 368 -14.03 17.87 11.08
CA LEU A 368 -15.33 18.47 11.37
C LEU A 368 -16.38 18.05 10.32
N GLY A 369 -16.02 17.95 9.05
CA GLY A 369 -16.89 17.45 7.98
C GLY A 369 -17.25 15.98 8.16
N ALA A 370 -16.32 15.16 8.63
CA ALA A 370 -16.51 13.72 8.82
C ALA A 370 -17.32 13.35 10.07
N LEU A 371 -17.34 14.19 11.11
CA LEU A 371 -18.05 13.90 12.36
C LEU A 371 -19.58 14.10 12.25
N PRO A 372 -20.41 13.25 12.91
CA PRO A 372 -21.86 13.45 12.97
C PRO A 372 -22.25 14.83 13.53
N ARG A 373 -23.34 15.42 13.02
CA ARG A 373 -23.78 16.79 13.40
C ARG A 373 -23.99 16.99 14.91
N ARG A 374 -24.38 15.95 15.64
CA ARG A 374 -24.60 15.98 17.10
C ARG A 374 -23.38 15.58 17.94
N SER A 375 -22.22 15.39 17.31
CA SER A 375 -21.01 15.01 18.04
C SER A 375 -20.57 16.13 18.99
N PRO A 376 -20.35 15.86 20.28
CA PRO A 376 -19.90 16.87 21.25
C PRO A 376 -18.50 17.40 20.93
N ARG A 377 -17.71 16.69 20.11
CA ARG A 377 -16.35 17.11 19.70
C ARG A 377 -16.34 18.27 18.71
N ARG A 378 -17.49 18.59 18.07
CA ARG A 378 -17.56 19.64 17.04
C ARG A 378 -17.28 21.04 17.58
N ALA A 379 -17.77 21.36 18.79
CA ALA A 379 -17.61 22.69 19.38
C ALA A 379 -16.12 23.03 19.59
N GLY A 380 -15.35 22.08 20.12
CA GLY A 380 -13.90 22.26 20.29
C GLY A 380 -13.14 22.41 18.98
N LEU A 381 -13.55 21.67 17.93
CA LEU A 381 -12.93 21.79 16.60
C LEU A 381 -13.19 23.17 15.97
N VAL A 382 -14.43 23.69 16.05
CA VAL A 382 -14.75 25.02 15.51
C VAL A 382 -13.91 26.10 16.19
N ALA A 383 -13.84 26.09 17.53
CA ALA A 383 -13.02 27.05 18.26
C ALA A 383 -11.52 26.95 17.91
N ALA A 384 -11.00 25.73 17.71
CA ALA A 384 -9.61 25.53 17.29
C ALA A 384 -9.35 26.03 15.87
N ILE A 385 -10.27 25.82 14.93
CA ILE A 385 -10.21 26.30 13.56
C ILE A 385 -10.21 27.84 13.53
N GLU A 386 -11.15 28.49 14.24
CA GLU A 386 -11.23 29.94 14.36
C GLU A 386 -9.95 30.54 14.95
N ALA A 387 -9.38 29.89 15.97
CA ALA A 387 -8.14 30.32 16.60
C ALA A 387 -6.89 30.19 15.71
N LEU A 388 -6.91 29.32 14.69
CA LEU A 388 -5.82 29.20 13.71
C LEU A 388 -5.98 30.19 12.55
N GLU A 389 -7.22 30.51 12.16
CA GLU A 389 -7.53 31.39 11.03
C GLU A 389 -7.58 32.87 11.41
N GLY A 390 -7.81 33.17 12.69
CA GLY A 390 -7.74 34.52 13.22
C GLY A 390 -6.33 35.03 13.54
N ARG A 391 -5.27 34.33 13.12
CA ARG A 391 -3.86 34.68 13.36
C ARG A 391 -3.16 35.24 12.13
#